data_AF-A0A8T1GQP4-F1
#
_entry.id   AF-A0A8T1GQP4-F1
#
_cell.length_a   1.000
_cell.length_b   1.000
_cell.length_c   1.000
_cell.angle_alpha   90.00
_cell.angle_beta   90.00
_cell.angle_gamma   90.00
#
_symmetry.space_group_name_H-M   'P 1'
#
loop_
_entity.id
_entity.type
_entity.pdbx_description
1 polymer ?
#
loop_
_entity_poly.entity_id
_entity_poly.type
_entity_poly.pdbx_seq_one_letter_code
_entity_poly.pdbx_strand_id
1 'polypeptide(L)'
;MVANIVIHSPTTSLTRGTKSFTPTDVTLYRHCDYPGEQIFDEVRFEVSSNPIDSCYSEAYVIHRQLHVPTDKIIAWNRCRDQEDPFTGVAPVLDANSTTTPVTAPGVRQLPDLEAEPQGPGSVGPAAVLVQHQHQPGLPCFRSLRPAVITVSPHMDDWHPFCAVTTTSLSDGTVTGAGAMNIKYETAQMTKPQLQAHSVDVFAGFQAQFFNPYIPYQFGRAGITAPTNAGLYFYSFALHPTPYQPSGHFNASRERELYLGYTSSFISSESGRTATFFVQAKAVNFILVSEGSCSLRYST
;
A
#
# COMPACT_ATOMS: atom_id res chain seq x y z
N MET A 1 13.63 -5.97 13.41
CA MET A 1 12.77 -6.10 14.60
C MET A 1 11.35 -6.45 14.18
N VAL A 2 10.62 -7.20 15.02
CA VAL A 2 9.25 -7.67 14.76
C VAL A 2 8.38 -7.24 15.94
N ALA A 3 7.23 -6.64 15.65
CA ALA A 3 6.19 -6.44 16.65
C ALA A 3 5.19 -7.60 16.55
N ASN A 4 4.91 -8.26 17.68
CA ASN A 4 3.85 -9.26 17.76
C ASN A 4 2.58 -8.57 18.28
N ILE A 5 1.56 -8.47 17.42
CA ILE A 5 0.30 -7.81 17.73
C ILE A 5 -0.83 -8.84 17.58
N VAL A 6 -1.75 -8.82 18.53
CA VAL A 6 -2.99 -9.60 18.50
C VAL A 6 -4.15 -8.65 18.26
N ILE A 7 -4.89 -8.83 17.17
CA ILE A 7 -6.10 -8.05 16.89
C ILE A 7 -7.30 -8.88 17.36
N HIS A 8 -8.02 -8.36 18.36
CA HIS A 8 -9.24 -8.97 18.85
C HIS A 8 -10.45 -8.56 18.02
N SER A 9 -11.44 -9.43 17.96
CA SER A 9 -12.74 -9.14 17.34
C SER A 9 -13.36 -7.88 17.97
N PRO A 10 -13.92 -6.97 17.17
CA PRO A 10 -14.58 -5.78 17.68
C PRO A 10 -15.81 -6.17 18.51
N THR A 11 -16.15 -5.33 19.49
CA THR A 11 -17.49 -5.38 20.08
C THR A 11 -18.48 -4.74 19.11
N THR A 12 -19.32 -5.54 18.46
CA THR A 12 -20.33 -5.06 17.51
C THR A 12 -21.66 -4.83 18.21
N SER A 13 -22.40 -3.81 17.76
CA SER A 13 -23.79 -3.58 18.14
C SER A 13 -24.63 -3.41 16.89
N LEU A 14 -25.77 -4.08 16.80
CA LEU A 14 -26.72 -3.90 15.72
C LEU A 14 -27.29 -2.47 15.77
N THR A 15 -26.87 -1.62 14.83
CA THR A 15 -27.43 -0.27 14.69
C THR A 15 -28.71 -0.33 13.86
N ARG A 16 -29.80 0.18 14.44
CA ARG A 16 -31.16 0.05 13.89
C ARG A 16 -31.34 0.90 12.62
N GLY A 17 -31.20 0.28 11.44
CA GLY A 17 -31.57 0.87 10.15
C GLY A 17 -33.08 0.76 9.85
N THR A 18 -33.47 0.97 8.59
CA THR A 18 -34.87 0.88 8.09
C THR A 18 -35.38 -0.55 7.88
N LYS A 19 -34.55 -1.59 8.06
CA LYS A 19 -34.94 -2.99 7.90
C LYS A 19 -35.31 -3.62 9.24
N SER A 20 -36.35 -4.45 9.26
CA SER A 20 -36.76 -5.22 10.43
C SER A 20 -35.74 -6.30 10.71
N PHE A 21 -35.21 -6.36 11.94
CA PHE A 21 -34.30 -7.42 12.37
C PHE A 21 -35.09 -8.60 12.93
N THR A 22 -34.63 -9.80 12.63
CA THR A 22 -35.03 -11.05 13.29
C THR A 22 -34.05 -11.30 14.45
N PRO A 23 -34.45 -11.95 15.57
CA PRO A 23 -33.55 -12.25 16.69
C PRO A 23 -32.32 -13.10 16.34
N THR A 24 -32.28 -13.67 15.13
CA THR A 24 -31.18 -14.46 14.58
C THR A 24 -30.15 -13.64 13.80
N ASP A 25 -30.41 -12.34 13.58
CA ASP A 25 -29.53 -11.50 12.78
C ASP A 25 -28.25 -11.19 13.55
N VAL A 26 -27.11 -11.36 12.88
CA VAL A 26 -25.78 -11.08 13.42
C VAL A 26 -25.13 -9.94 12.64
N THR A 27 -24.30 -9.15 13.33
CA THR A 27 -23.48 -8.13 12.67
C THR A 27 -22.22 -8.78 12.15
N LEU A 28 -21.95 -8.62 10.86
CA LEU A 28 -20.67 -8.99 10.27
C LEU A 28 -19.69 -7.82 10.39
N TYR A 29 -18.42 -8.13 10.58
CA TYR A 29 -17.35 -7.16 10.52
C TYR A 29 -16.25 -7.66 9.58
N ARG A 30 -15.44 -6.72 9.09
CA ARG A 30 -14.20 -7.04 8.37
C ARG A 30 -13.12 -6.05 8.79
N HIS A 31 -11.86 -6.43 8.61
CA HIS A 31 -10.75 -5.48 8.72
C HIS A 31 -10.64 -4.66 7.43
N CYS A 32 -10.01 -3.49 7.52
CA CYS A 32 -9.49 -2.80 6.34
C CYS A 32 -8.44 -3.65 5.64
N ASP A 33 -8.19 -3.41 4.36
CA ASP A 33 -7.11 -4.09 3.65
C ASP A 33 -5.76 -3.75 4.28
N TYR A 34 -4.86 -4.72 4.41
CA TYR A 34 -3.54 -4.56 5.03
C TYR A 34 -3.57 -3.87 6.41
N PRO A 35 -4.31 -4.41 7.41
CA PRO A 35 -4.43 -3.76 8.71
C PRO A 35 -3.07 -3.62 9.41
N GLY A 36 -2.13 -4.55 9.18
CA GLY A 36 -0.75 -4.46 9.70
C GLY A 36 0.12 -3.37 9.05
N GLU A 37 -0.31 -2.76 7.95
CA GLU A 37 0.32 -1.55 7.37
C GLU A 37 -0.27 -0.27 7.98
N GLN A 38 -1.55 -0.30 8.39
CA GLN A 38 -2.26 0.86 8.91
C GLN A 38 -2.17 1.00 10.44
N ILE A 39 -1.93 -0.10 11.17
CA ILE A 39 -1.99 -0.12 12.63
C ILE A 39 -0.99 0.84 13.29
N PHE A 40 0.17 1.04 12.68
CA PHE A 40 1.18 1.97 13.14
C PHE A 40 1.07 3.30 12.39
N ASP A 41 0.70 4.35 13.12
CA ASP A 41 0.74 5.71 12.59
C ASP A 41 2.16 6.16 12.26
N GLU A 42 3.06 5.87 13.21
CA GLU A 42 4.43 6.29 13.17
C GLU A 42 5.28 5.32 13.98
N VAL A 43 6.39 4.90 13.40
CA VAL A 43 7.43 4.12 14.08
C VAL A 43 8.73 4.90 14.01
N ARG A 44 9.34 5.16 15.17
CA ARG A 44 10.60 5.92 15.27
C ARG A 44 11.71 5.04 15.78
N PHE A 45 12.92 5.21 15.26
CA PHE A 45 14.12 4.67 15.86
C PHE A 45 14.87 5.79 16.57
N GLU A 46 14.93 5.75 17.89
CA GLU A 46 15.53 6.80 18.72
C GLU A 46 16.77 6.28 19.46
N VAL A 47 17.83 7.08 19.48
CA VAL A 47 19.03 6.82 20.30
C VAL A 47 19.34 8.08 21.08
N SER A 48 19.53 7.94 22.40
CA SER A 48 19.77 9.08 23.30
C SER A 48 18.72 10.20 23.15
N SER A 49 17.45 9.82 23.00
CA SER A 49 16.31 10.73 22.78
C SER A 49 16.36 11.55 21.48
N ASN A 50 17.21 11.16 20.53
CA ASN A 50 17.23 11.72 19.18
C ASN A 50 16.62 10.72 18.17
N PRO A 51 15.55 11.06 17.44
CA PRO A 51 15.03 10.21 16.37
C PRO A 51 16.01 10.16 15.20
N ILE A 52 16.59 8.98 14.98
CA ILE A 52 17.50 8.68 13.88
C ILE A 52 16.72 8.41 12.59
N ASP A 53 15.58 7.72 12.69
CA ASP A 53 14.73 7.36 11.56
C ASP A 53 13.26 7.35 12.01
N SER A 54 12.34 7.67 11.10
CA SER A 54 10.90 7.66 11.35
C SER A 54 10.16 7.21 10.10
N CYS A 55 9.26 6.26 10.26
CA CYS A 55 8.44 5.73 9.17
C CYS A 55 6.95 5.86 9.54
N TYR A 56 6.17 6.39 8.60
CA TYR A 56 4.71 6.52 8.71
C TYR A 56 3.98 5.36 8.02
N SER A 57 2.67 5.24 8.22
CA SER A 57 1.83 4.21 7.58
C SER A 57 1.98 4.12 6.06
N GLU A 58 2.07 5.26 5.37
CA GLU A 58 2.16 5.38 3.92
C GLU A 58 3.47 4.81 3.38
N ALA A 59 4.55 4.86 4.18
CA ALA A 59 5.84 4.28 3.82
C ALA A 59 5.77 2.74 3.71
N TYR A 60 4.89 2.09 4.49
CA TYR A 60 4.65 0.65 4.36
C TYR A 60 3.97 0.31 3.03
N VAL A 61 2.98 1.11 2.62
CA VAL A 61 2.30 0.93 1.33
C VAL A 61 3.28 1.12 0.17
N ILE A 62 4.10 2.17 0.20
CA ILE A 62 5.14 2.42 -0.81
C ILE A 62 6.17 1.28 -0.81
N HIS A 63 6.55 0.75 0.36
CA HIS A 63 7.45 -0.40 0.45
C HIS A 63 6.83 -1.66 -0.16
N ARG A 64 5.56 -1.97 0.13
CA ARG A 64 4.84 -3.09 -0.48
C ARG A 64 4.84 -2.96 -2.00
N GLN A 65 4.49 -1.79 -2.51
CA GLN A 65 4.33 -1.56 -3.94
C GLN A 65 5.66 -1.58 -4.72
N LEU A 66 6.74 -1.08 -4.13
CA LEU A 66 8.02 -0.95 -4.82
C LEU A 66 9.03 -2.04 -4.45
N HIS A 67 9.08 -2.52 -3.22
CA HIS A 67 10.20 -3.32 -2.72
C HIS A 67 9.83 -4.77 -2.38
N VAL A 68 8.55 -5.13 -2.39
CA VAL A 68 8.10 -6.51 -2.19
C VAL A 68 7.93 -7.17 -3.55
N PRO A 69 8.83 -8.10 -3.95
CA PRO A 69 8.69 -8.82 -5.21
C PRO A 69 7.54 -9.84 -5.14
N THR A 70 7.06 -10.26 -6.31
CA THR A 70 5.92 -11.18 -6.45
C THR A 70 6.13 -12.52 -5.73
N ASP A 71 7.36 -13.02 -5.62
CA ASP A 71 7.67 -14.27 -4.90
C ASP A 71 7.58 -14.12 -3.36
N LYS A 72 7.59 -12.88 -2.85
CA LYS A 72 7.49 -12.57 -1.41
C LYS A 72 6.15 -11.97 -1.01
N ILE A 73 5.26 -11.66 -1.97
CA ILE A 73 3.99 -10.98 -1.65
C ILE A 73 3.09 -11.82 -0.75
N ILE A 74 3.03 -13.15 -0.94
CA ILE A 74 2.24 -14.06 -0.09
C ILE A 74 2.73 -14.02 1.36
N ALA A 75 4.06 -14.08 1.55
CA ALA A 75 4.63 -13.99 2.89
C ALA A 75 4.41 -12.60 3.52
N TRP A 76 4.51 -11.54 2.71
CA TRP A 76 4.21 -10.17 3.15
C TRP A 76 2.76 -10.02 3.59
N ASN A 77 1.80 -10.51 2.79
CA ASN A 77 0.38 -10.48 3.08
C ASN A 77 0.11 -11.10 4.46
N ARG A 78 0.64 -12.30 4.72
CA ARG A 78 0.51 -12.98 6.01
C ARG A 78 1.15 -12.23 7.18
N CYS A 79 2.25 -11.50 6.96
CA CYS A 79 2.86 -10.67 7.99
C CYS A 79 2.10 -9.36 8.26
N ARG A 80 1.18 -8.98 7.35
CA ARG A 80 0.36 -7.76 7.44
C ARG A 80 -1.12 -8.05 7.67
N ASP A 81 -1.46 -9.30 7.98
CA ASP A 81 -2.82 -9.80 8.14
C ASP A 81 -3.71 -9.50 6.91
N GLN A 82 -3.13 -9.61 5.72
CA GLN A 82 -3.87 -9.58 4.46
C GLN A 82 -4.22 -11.02 4.04
N GLU A 83 -5.47 -11.21 3.61
CA GLU A 83 -5.95 -12.49 3.08
C GLU A 83 -5.26 -12.87 1.74
N ASP A 84 -5.00 -14.16 1.57
CA ASP A 84 -4.54 -14.72 0.30
C ASP A 84 -5.74 -15.35 -0.43
N PRO A 85 -5.89 -15.16 -1.76
CA PRO A 85 -6.98 -15.78 -2.50
C PRO A 85 -6.81 -17.31 -2.56
N PHE A 86 -7.90 -18.04 -2.35
CA PHE A 86 -7.97 -19.48 -2.52
C PHE A 86 -8.41 -19.84 -3.95
N THR A 87 -7.78 -20.85 -4.54
CA THR A 87 -8.14 -21.30 -5.89
C THR A 87 -9.18 -22.43 -5.81
N GLY A 88 -10.40 -22.15 -6.28
CA GLY A 88 -11.45 -23.15 -6.51
C GLY A 88 -11.44 -23.62 -7.97
N VAL A 89 -11.47 -24.94 -8.17
CA VAL A 89 -11.63 -25.54 -9.51
C VAL A 89 -13.07 -26.01 -9.63
N ALA A 90 -13.81 -25.41 -10.56
CA ALA A 90 -15.15 -25.87 -10.90
C ALA A 90 -15.05 -27.15 -11.74
N PRO A 91 -16.02 -28.08 -11.60
CA PRO A 91 -16.09 -29.22 -12.50
C PRO A 91 -16.18 -28.74 -13.94
N VAL A 92 -15.64 -29.55 -14.84
CA VAL A 92 -15.87 -29.40 -16.26
C VAL A 92 -17.38 -29.40 -16.49
N LEU A 93 -17.88 -28.35 -17.15
CA LEU A 93 -19.25 -28.34 -17.65
C LEU A 93 -19.32 -29.34 -18.82
N ASP A 94 -19.94 -30.49 -18.63
CA ASP A 94 -20.23 -31.48 -19.66
C ASP A 94 -21.70 -31.31 -20.15
N ALA A 95 -22.16 -31.74 -21.33
CA ALA A 95 -21.54 -32.12 -22.59
C ALA A 95 -22.60 -32.06 -23.73
N ASN A 96 -23.39 -30.97 -23.83
CA ASN A 96 -24.41 -30.84 -24.88
C ASN A 96 -24.06 -29.86 -26.02
N SER A 97 -22.87 -29.26 -25.99
CA SER A 97 -22.41 -28.37 -27.06
C SER A 97 -21.40 -29.09 -27.93
N THR A 98 -21.85 -29.52 -29.11
CA THR A 98 -21.06 -30.21 -30.14
C THR A 98 -19.96 -29.36 -30.79
N THR A 99 -19.62 -28.19 -30.22
CA THR A 99 -18.77 -27.17 -30.88
C THR A 99 -17.59 -26.66 -30.04
N THR A 100 -17.29 -27.22 -28.87
CA THR A 100 -16.11 -26.78 -28.09
C THR A 100 -15.00 -27.85 -28.09
N PRO A 101 -13.87 -27.62 -28.82
CA PRO A 101 -12.76 -28.57 -28.89
C PRO A 101 -11.87 -28.59 -27.64
N VAL A 102 -12.16 -27.78 -26.62
CA VAL A 102 -11.38 -27.69 -25.39
C VAL A 102 -12.30 -27.80 -24.17
N THR A 103 -12.18 -28.92 -23.48
CA THR A 103 -12.82 -29.21 -22.20
C THR A 103 -11.92 -28.72 -21.07
N ALA A 104 -11.88 -27.41 -20.81
CA ALA A 104 -11.09 -26.85 -19.72
C ALA A 104 -11.99 -26.59 -18.49
N PRO A 105 -11.59 -27.03 -17.28
CA PRO A 105 -12.29 -26.67 -16.06
C PRO A 105 -12.19 -25.16 -15.81
N GLY A 106 -13.27 -24.57 -15.29
CA GLY A 106 -13.25 -23.17 -14.86
C GLY A 106 -12.43 -23.02 -13.58
N VAL A 107 -11.38 -22.21 -13.63
CA VAL A 107 -10.60 -21.84 -12.43
C VAL A 107 -11.11 -20.50 -11.93
N ARG A 108 -11.52 -20.44 -10.65
CA ARG A 108 -11.91 -19.18 -9.98
C ARG A 108 -11.05 -18.98 -8.75
N GLN A 109 -10.60 -17.75 -8.55
CA GLN A 109 -10.04 -17.34 -7.28
C GLN A 109 -11.17 -16.80 -6.41
N LEU A 110 -11.34 -17.42 -5.26
CA LEU A 110 -12.25 -16.99 -4.22
C LEU A 110 -11.39 -16.37 -3.11
N PRO A 111 -11.58 -15.10 -2.77
CA PRO A 111 -11.02 -14.61 -1.53
C PRO A 111 -11.66 -15.38 -0.36
N ASP A 112 -10.93 -15.57 0.73
CA ASP A 112 -11.45 -16.15 1.97
C ASP A 112 -12.32 -15.14 2.74
N LEU A 113 -13.11 -14.33 2.00
CA LEU A 113 -13.91 -13.22 2.51
C LEU A 113 -15.05 -13.74 3.38
N GLU A 114 -14.70 -14.14 4.60
CA GLU A 114 -15.64 -14.34 5.65
C GLU A 114 -15.69 -13.05 6.46
N ALA A 115 -16.64 -12.17 6.12
CA ALA A 115 -17.17 -11.26 7.10
C ALA A 115 -17.83 -12.13 8.17
N GLU A 116 -17.04 -12.51 9.18
CA GLU A 116 -17.43 -13.53 10.15
C GLU A 116 -18.32 -12.93 11.27
N PRO A 117 -19.30 -13.69 11.77
CA PRO A 117 -20.01 -13.34 13.01
C PRO A 117 -19.04 -13.28 14.21
N GLN A 118 -18.02 -14.15 14.23
CA GLN A 118 -16.88 -14.18 15.16
C GLN A 118 -15.67 -14.88 14.50
N GLY A 119 -14.75 -14.11 13.94
CA GLY A 119 -13.51 -14.67 13.36
C GLY A 119 -12.48 -15.00 14.46
N PRO A 120 -11.57 -15.99 14.22
CA PRO A 120 -10.42 -16.21 15.10
C PRO A 120 -9.53 -14.96 15.11
N GLY A 121 -9.06 -14.53 16.28
CA GLY A 121 -8.18 -13.37 16.40
C GLY A 121 -6.93 -13.50 15.51
N SER A 122 -6.57 -12.44 14.78
CA SER A 122 -5.37 -12.46 13.94
C SER A 122 -4.12 -12.27 14.79
N VAL A 123 -3.07 -13.04 14.48
CA VAL A 123 -1.75 -12.96 15.10
C VAL A 123 -0.72 -12.97 13.98
N GLY A 124 -0.13 -11.81 13.70
CA GLY A 124 0.84 -11.62 12.62
C GLY A 124 2.11 -10.92 13.10
N PRO A 125 3.32 -11.40 12.73
CA PRO A 125 4.55 -10.66 12.98
C PRO A 125 4.64 -9.45 12.04
N ALA A 126 4.41 -8.24 12.56
CA ALA A 126 4.59 -7.02 11.78
C ALA A 126 6.07 -6.61 11.78
N ALA A 127 6.73 -6.74 10.62
CA ALA A 127 8.11 -6.29 10.45
C ALA A 127 8.19 -4.75 10.47
N VAL A 128 9.07 -4.18 11.30
CA VAL A 128 9.25 -2.72 11.36
C VAL A 128 10.22 -2.28 10.27
N LEU A 129 9.79 -1.45 9.33
CA LEU A 129 10.70 -0.88 8.32
C LEU A 129 11.55 0.23 8.97
N VAL A 130 12.85 -0.01 9.10
CA VAL A 130 13.87 1.00 9.45
C VAL A 130 15.03 0.76 8.51
N GLN A 131 15.73 1.81 8.08
CA GLN A 131 16.88 1.68 7.16
C GLN A 131 17.98 0.74 7.70
N HIS A 132 18.04 0.53 9.02
CA HIS A 132 18.99 -0.33 9.74
C HIS A 132 18.50 -1.78 9.93
N GLN A 133 17.78 -2.38 8.98
CA GLN A 133 17.40 -3.81 9.04
C GLN A 133 18.59 -4.79 9.11
N HIS A 134 19.84 -4.31 8.97
CA HIS A 134 21.06 -5.10 9.19
C HIS A 134 21.73 -4.95 10.56
N GLN A 135 21.25 -4.12 11.49
CA GLN A 135 21.79 -4.03 12.87
C GLN A 135 20.74 -3.70 13.95
N PRO A 136 20.93 -4.16 15.20
CA PRO A 136 19.88 -4.17 16.22
C PRO A 136 19.71 -2.81 16.89
N GLY A 137 18.53 -2.21 16.70
CA GLY A 137 18.07 -1.02 17.41
C GLY A 137 16.58 -1.15 17.74
N LEU A 138 16.18 -0.74 18.94
CA LEU A 138 14.79 -0.76 19.43
C LEU A 138 14.05 0.51 18.97
N PRO A 139 12.98 0.42 18.16
CA PRO A 139 12.11 1.51 17.82
C PRO A 139 11.08 1.79 18.91
N CYS A 140 10.66 3.05 18.99
CA CYS A 140 9.58 3.57 19.81
C CYS A 140 8.28 3.64 18.99
N PHE A 141 7.16 3.22 19.58
CA PHE A 141 5.82 3.21 18.96
C PHE A 141 4.94 4.27 19.63
N ARG A 142 4.26 5.12 18.85
CA ARG A 142 3.58 6.31 19.41
C ARG A 142 2.05 6.33 19.32
N SER A 143 1.43 5.61 18.37
CA SER A 143 -0.04 5.61 18.25
C SER A 143 -0.56 4.43 17.43
N LEU A 144 -1.73 3.91 17.84
CA LEU A 144 -2.49 2.85 17.17
C LEU A 144 -3.74 3.46 16.55
N ARG A 145 -4.00 3.20 15.26
CA ARG A 145 -5.30 3.51 14.63
C ARG A 145 -6.32 2.40 14.84
N PRO A 146 -7.61 2.73 15.03
CA PRO A 146 -8.66 1.72 15.07
C PRO A 146 -8.82 1.10 13.67
N ALA A 147 -8.61 -0.22 13.58
CA ALA A 147 -8.63 -0.98 12.33
C ALA A 147 -10.00 -1.61 12.00
N VAL A 148 -11.08 -1.22 12.70
CA VAL A 148 -12.37 -1.90 12.59
C VAL A 148 -13.55 -0.93 12.52
N ILE A 149 -14.33 -1.07 11.45
CA ILE A 149 -15.61 -0.38 11.24
C ILE A 149 -16.65 -1.39 10.72
N THR A 150 -17.93 -1.05 10.79
CA THR A 150 -19.01 -1.76 10.09
C THR A 150 -18.67 -1.92 8.61
N VAL A 151 -18.98 -3.07 8.00
CA VAL A 151 -18.65 -3.39 6.59
C VAL A 151 -19.08 -2.24 5.67
N SER A 152 -18.08 -1.60 5.05
CA SER A 152 -18.23 -0.45 4.15
C SER A 152 -17.60 -0.77 2.79
N PRO A 153 -18.15 -0.25 1.68
CA PRO A 153 -17.53 -0.42 0.36
C PRO A 153 -16.15 0.26 0.23
N HIS A 154 -15.81 1.15 1.17
CA HIS A 154 -14.57 1.96 1.15
C HIS A 154 -13.45 1.41 2.04
N MET A 155 -13.55 0.17 2.53
CA MET A 155 -12.56 -0.41 3.45
C MET A 155 -11.19 -0.68 2.81
N ASP A 156 -11.15 -0.65 1.48
CA ASP A 156 -9.96 -0.92 0.66
C ASP A 156 -9.37 0.40 0.11
N ASP A 157 -10.04 1.53 0.32
CA ASP A 157 -9.73 2.80 -0.36
C ASP A 157 -8.69 3.64 0.39
N TRP A 158 -8.16 3.16 1.51
CA TRP A 158 -7.25 3.93 2.37
C TRP A 158 -5.79 3.92 1.89
N HIS A 159 -5.34 2.83 1.26
CA HIS A 159 -3.96 2.66 0.81
C HIS A 159 -3.69 3.04 -0.66
N PRO A 160 -4.67 3.08 -1.58
CA PRO A 160 -4.41 3.56 -2.93
C PRO A 160 -4.02 5.04 -2.97
N PHE A 161 -2.91 5.38 -3.63
CA PHE A 161 -2.47 6.78 -3.83
C PHE A 161 -3.13 7.44 -5.06
N CYS A 162 -4.23 6.87 -5.54
CA CYS A 162 -4.91 7.24 -6.78
C CYS A 162 -6.40 7.48 -6.52
N ALA A 163 -7.11 8.02 -7.51
CA ALA A 163 -8.56 8.11 -7.43
C ALA A 163 -9.18 6.73 -7.69
N VAL A 164 -9.99 6.24 -6.75
CA VAL A 164 -10.71 4.97 -6.88
C VAL A 164 -12.18 5.23 -7.23
N THR A 165 -12.67 4.63 -8.31
CA THR A 165 -14.10 4.66 -8.68
C THR A 165 -14.65 3.24 -8.69
N THR A 166 -15.80 3.03 -8.05
CA THR A 166 -16.44 1.70 -7.99
C THR A 166 -17.62 1.64 -8.95
N THR A 167 -17.67 0.61 -9.79
CA THR A 167 -18.87 0.27 -10.57
C THR A 167 -19.37 -1.11 -10.19
N SER A 168 -20.68 -1.31 -10.19
CA SER A 168 -21.28 -2.61 -9.90
C SER A 168 -21.64 -3.32 -11.20
N LEU A 169 -21.04 -4.49 -11.43
CA LEU A 169 -21.37 -5.40 -12.50
C LEU A 169 -22.39 -6.41 -11.98
N SER A 170 -23.57 -6.47 -12.61
CA SER A 170 -24.55 -7.53 -12.34
C SER A 170 -24.26 -8.73 -13.24
N ASP A 171 -24.28 -9.93 -12.65
CA ASP A 171 -24.33 -11.16 -13.43
C ASP A 171 -25.76 -11.32 -13.95
N GLY A 172 -25.95 -11.14 -15.26
CA GLY A 172 -27.26 -11.21 -15.90
C GLY A 172 -27.87 -12.61 -15.96
N THR A 173 -27.21 -13.63 -15.40
CA THR A 173 -27.54 -15.05 -15.67
C THR A 173 -27.83 -15.90 -14.44
N VAL A 174 -27.61 -15.41 -13.22
CA VAL A 174 -27.84 -16.20 -11.99
C VAL A 174 -28.78 -15.46 -11.03
N THR A 175 -29.97 -16.01 -10.84
CA THR A 175 -30.96 -15.49 -9.88
C THR A 175 -30.40 -15.58 -8.45
N GLY A 176 -30.17 -14.42 -7.82
CA GLY A 176 -29.63 -14.33 -6.45
C GLY A 176 -28.13 -14.04 -6.35
N ALA A 177 -27.40 -13.92 -7.47
CA ALA A 177 -26.02 -13.47 -7.44
C ALA A 177 -25.95 -11.96 -7.11
N GLY A 178 -25.17 -11.61 -6.08
CA GLY A 178 -24.88 -10.22 -5.74
C GLY A 178 -24.07 -9.53 -6.85
N ALA A 179 -24.25 -8.22 -7.03
CA ALA A 179 -23.44 -7.46 -7.98
C ALA A 179 -21.97 -7.44 -7.54
N MET A 180 -21.07 -7.72 -8.48
CA MET A 180 -19.62 -7.61 -8.27
C MET A 180 -19.21 -6.15 -8.35
N ASN A 181 -18.44 -5.66 -7.37
CA ASN A 181 -17.89 -4.31 -7.42
C ASN A 181 -16.52 -4.34 -8.12
N ILE A 182 -16.41 -3.59 -9.21
CA ILE A 182 -15.16 -3.37 -9.95
C ILE A 182 -14.61 -2.00 -9.54
N LYS A 183 -13.38 -1.99 -9.02
CA LYS A 183 -12.67 -0.75 -8.66
C LYS A 183 -11.74 -0.36 -9.80
N TYR A 184 -11.88 0.86 -10.28
CA TYR A 184 -10.99 1.49 -11.25
C TYR A 184 -10.09 2.48 -10.55
N GLU A 185 -8.78 2.28 -10.71
CA GLU A 185 -7.76 3.20 -10.25
C GLU A 185 -7.37 4.18 -11.36
N THR A 186 -7.44 5.48 -11.07
CA THR A 186 -7.05 6.54 -12.01
C THR A 186 -5.97 7.42 -11.41
N ALA A 187 -4.85 7.56 -12.13
CA ALA A 187 -3.76 8.46 -11.77
C ALA A 187 -4.26 9.91 -11.69
N GLN A 188 -3.92 10.63 -10.61
CA GLN A 188 -4.36 12.01 -10.41
C GLN A 188 -3.50 13.01 -11.19
N MET A 189 -2.20 12.77 -11.28
CA MET A 189 -1.25 13.61 -12.00
C MET A 189 -1.00 13.03 -13.40
N THR A 190 -1.16 13.86 -14.44
CA THR A 190 -0.93 13.45 -15.83
C THR A 190 0.50 13.74 -16.29
N LYS A 191 1.06 14.89 -15.88
CA LYS A 191 2.42 15.30 -16.24
C LYS A 191 3.15 15.86 -15.01
N PRO A 192 3.80 15.01 -14.21
CA PRO A 192 4.61 15.49 -13.11
C PRO A 192 6.02 15.89 -13.62
N GLN A 193 6.62 16.90 -13.00
CA GLN A 193 7.88 17.54 -13.39
C GLN A 193 8.65 17.89 -12.12
N LEU A 194 9.97 17.68 -12.12
CA LEU A 194 10.81 18.01 -10.98
C LEU A 194 11.86 19.05 -11.37
N GLN A 195 11.85 20.18 -10.67
CA GLN A 195 12.69 21.34 -10.98
C GLN A 195 13.53 21.72 -9.76
N ALA A 196 14.83 21.97 -9.99
CA ALA A 196 15.74 22.54 -9.01
C ALA A 196 16.39 23.79 -9.58
N HIS A 197 16.40 24.90 -8.84
CA HIS A 197 16.94 26.19 -9.30
C HIS A 197 16.47 26.63 -10.70
N SER A 198 15.17 26.47 -10.97
CA SER A 198 14.58 26.79 -12.28
C SER A 198 15.14 25.96 -13.46
N VAL A 199 15.85 24.86 -13.19
CA VAL A 199 16.30 23.88 -14.16
C VAL A 199 15.54 22.58 -13.94
N ASP A 200 14.98 22.04 -15.03
CA ASP A 200 14.23 20.79 -14.98
C ASP A 200 15.19 19.61 -14.84
N VAL A 201 15.26 19.06 -13.62
CA VAL A 201 15.97 17.80 -13.35
C VAL A 201 15.22 16.65 -14.00
N PHE A 202 13.89 16.69 -13.92
CA PHE A 202 13.00 15.85 -14.72
C PHE A 202 12.00 16.75 -15.42
N ALA A 203 12.05 16.77 -16.76
CA ALA A 203 11.06 17.46 -17.57
C ALA A 203 9.64 16.88 -17.35
N GLY A 204 8.62 17.66 -17.71
CA GLY A 204 7.21 17.27 -17.58
C GLY A 204 6.80 16.17 -18.57
N PHE A 205 7.16 14.93 -18.25
CA PHE A 205 6.77 13.73 -19.00
C PHE A 205 5.39 13.23 -18.59
N GLN A 206 4.80 12.34 -19.40
CA GLN A 206 3.58 11.64 -19.01
C GLN A 206 3.82 10.81 -17.74
N ALA A 207 2.81 10.71 -16.87
CA ALA A 207 2.83 9.88 -15.67
C ALA A 207 3.39 8.47 -15.88
N GLN A 208 3.12 7.86 -17.05
CA GLN A 208 3.61 6.55 -17.45
C GLN A 208 5.15 6.42 -17.45
N PHE A 209 5.86 7.53 -17.66
CA PHE A 209 7.31 7.58 -17.55
C PHE A 209 7.77 7.30 -16.12
N PHE A 210 7.14 7.92 -15.13
CA PHE A 210 7.49 7.76 -13.71
C PHE A 210 6.89 6.49 -13.10
N ASN A 211 5.80 5.98 -13.68
CA ASN A 211 5.16 4.72 -13.32
C ASN A 211 4.45 4.14 -14.55
N PRO A 212 4.92 3.05 -15.18
CA PRO A 212 5.87 2.08 -14.63
C PRO A 212 7.32 2.17 -15.15
N TYR A 213 7.63 3.07 -16.09
CA TYR A 213 8.88 2.96 -16.87
C TYR A 213 10.16 3.10 -16.03
N ILE A 214 10.32 4.14 -15.20
CA ILE A 214 11.53 4.30 -14.37
C ILE A 214 11.73 3.09 -13.43
N PRO A 215 10.73 2.64 -12.64
CA PRO A 215 10.85 1.42 -11.84
C PRO A 215 11.32 0.22 -12.65
N TYR A 216 10.72 0.00 -13.83
CA TYR A 216 11.08 -1.13 -14.69
C TYR A 216 12.52 -1.04 -15.21
N GLN A 217 12.96 0.14 -15.65
CA GLN A 217 14.27 0.35 -16.27
C GLN A 217 15.41 0.37 -15.23
N PHE A 218 15.22 1.04 -14.10
CA PHE A 218 16.28 1.28 -13.11
C PHE A 218 16.18 0.37 -11.87
N GLY A 219 15.01 -0.22 -11.61
CA GLY A 219 14.73 -0.97 -10.39
C GLY A 219 15.39 -2.35 -10.30
N ARG A 220 15.63 -3.00 -11.45
CA ARG A 220 16.16 -4.38 -11.51
C ARG A 220 15.40 -5.31 -10.55
N ALA A 221 16.09 -6.18 -9.83
CA ALA A 221 15.49 -7.12 -8.88
C ALA A 221 15.04 -6.48 -7.54
N GLY A 222 15.42 -5.23 -7.27
CA GLY A 222 15.16 -4.61 -5.96
C GLY A 222 14.02 -3.60 -5.94
N ILE A 223 13.53 -3.17 -7.11
CA ILE A 223 12.32 -2.36 -7.23
C ILE A 223 11.41 -2.95 -8.30
N THR A 224 10.17 -3.22 -7.92
CA THR A 224 9.07 -3.69 -8.78
C THR A 224 8.29 -2.48 -9.28
N ALA A 225 7.76 -2.57 -10.51
CA ALA A 225 6.82 -1.57 -11.00
C ALA A 225 5.54 -1.60 -10.15
N PRO A 226 5.13 -0.46 -9.56
CA PRO A 226 3.99 -0.45 -8.65
C PRO A 226 2.69 -0.76 -9.41
N THR A 227 1.78 -1.46 -8.75
CA THR A 227 0.44 -1.73 -9.33
C THR A 227 -0.48 -0.52 -9.19
N ASN A 228 -0.23 0.33 -8.19
CA ASN A 228 -1.02 1.52 -7.94
C ASN A 228 -0.73 2.64 -8.97
N ALA A 229 -1.78 3.19 -9.58
CA ALA A 229 -1.64 4.20 -10.64
C ALA A 229 -1.15 5.60 -10.16
N GLY A 230 -1.23 5.89 -8.87
CA GLY A 230 -0.91 7.19 -8.28
C GLY A 230 0.48 7.27 -7.64
N LEU A 231 1.24 6.18 -7.66
CA LEU A 231 2.63 6.19 -7.23
C LEU A 231 3.55 6.62 -8.36
N TYR A 232 4.53 7.47 -8.05
CA TYR A 232 5.53 7.94 -9.00
C TYR A 232 6.93 7.76 -8.41
N PHE A 233 7.84 7.19 -9.19
CA PHE A 233 9.20 6.92 -8.72
C PHE A 233 10.22 7.80 -9.45
N TYR A 234 11.00 8.54 -8.66
CA TYR A 234 12.10 9.36 -9.15
C TYR A 234 13.43 8.75 -8.74
N SER A 235 14.30 8.47 -9.71
CA SER A 235 15.64 7.92 -9.45
C SER A 235 16.72 8.94 -9.78
N PHE A 236 17.47 9.36 -8.76
CA PHE A 236 18.72 10.15 -8.94
C PHE A 236 19.97 9.27 -9.00
N ALA A 237 19.79 7.95 -8.92
CA ALA A 237 20.85 6.95 -8.91
C ALA A 237 20.67 6.01 -10.11
N LEU A 238 21.79 5.53 -10.66
CA LEU A 238 21.77 4.48 -11.69
C LEU A 238 21.26 3.13 -11.15
N HIS A 239 21.54 2.83 -9.88
CA HIS A 239 21.18 1.61 -9.15
C HIS A 239 20.64 2.02 -7.76
N PRO A 240 19.31 2.13 -7.59
CA PRO A 240 18.72 2.69 -6.37
C PRO A 240 18.69 1.74 -5.17
N THR A 241 19.00 0.45 -5.34
CA THR A 241 18.84 -0.59 -4.30
C THR A 241 20.13 -1.04 -3.62
N PRO A 242 21.29 -1.15 -4.29
CA PRO A 242 22.51 -1.57 -3.62
C PRO A 242 22.98 -0.55 -2.58
N TYR A 243 23.72 -1.03 -1.58
CA TYR A 243 24.31 -0.17 -0.55
C TYR A 243 25.26 0.89 -1.10
N GLN A 244 26.02 0.53 -2.15
CA GLN A 244 26.98 1.45 -2.76
C GLN A 244 26.22 2.53 -3.56
N PRO A 245 26.38 3.83 -3.23
CA PRO A 245 25.70 4.89 -3.95
C PRO A 245 26.22 4.99 -5.39
N SER A 246 25.29 5.13 -6.34
CA SER A 246 25.57 5.25 -7.78
C SER A 246 25.00 6.54 -8.38
N GLY A 247 24.87 7.58 -7.56
CA GLY A 247 24.23 8.86 -7.88
C GLY A 247 23.37 9.37 -6.73
N HIS A 248 23.27 10.68 -6.58
CA HIS A 248 22.41 11.33 -5.59
C HIS A 248 22.10 12.76 -6.03
N PHE A 249 20.98 13.31 -5.53
CA PHE A 249 20.68 14.73 -5.62
C PHE A 249 21.33 15.47 -4.45
N ASN A 250 22.05 16.55 -4.73
CA ASN A 250 22.75 17.31 -3.69
C ASN A 250 21.87 18.42 -3.10
N ALA A 251 21.06 18.06 -2.11
CA ALA A 251 20.20 18.99 -1.38
C ALA A 251 20.96 20.04 -0.53
N SER A 252 22.28 19.90 -0.34
CA SER A 252 23.09 20.89 0.41
C SER A 252 23.52 22.08 -0.46
N ARG A 253 23.74 21.83 -1.75
CA ARG A 253 24.02 22.87 -2.76
C ARG A 253 22.73 23.46 -3.29
N GLU A 254 21.70 22.62 -3.42
CA GLU A 254 20.43 23.01 -4.01
C GLU A 254 19.30 22.97 -2.97
N ARG A 255 18.98 24.13 -2.40
CA ARG A 255 17.99 24.27 -1.31
C ARG A 255 16.55 24.39 -1.79
N GLU A 256 16.32 24.30 -3.09
CA GLU A 256 15.00 24.49 -3.68
C GLU A 256 14.72 23.37 -4.69
N LEU A 257 13.73 22.53 -4.35
CA LEU A 257 13.21 21.46 -5.19
C LEU A 257 11.70 21.62 -5.31
N TYR A 258 11.21 21.85 -6.51
CA TYR A 258 9.80 22.07 -6.81
C TYR A 258 9.25 20.91 -7.63
N LEU A 259 8.05 20.45 -7.26
CA LEU A 259 7.26 19.52 -8.05
C LEU A 259 6.19 20.31 -8.83
N GLY A 260 6.36 20.41 -10.14
CA GLY A 260 5.32 20.90 -11.05
C GLY A 260 4.41 19.75 -11.48
N TYR A 261 3.12 19.99 -11.63
CA TYR A 261 2.22 18.96 -12.17
C TYR A 261 1.02 19.52 -12.93
N THR A 262 0.52 18.72 -13.86
CA THR A 262 -0.80 18.91 -14.48
C THR A 262 -1.73 17.78 -14.04
N SER A 263 -2.97 18.10 -13.68
CA SER A 263 -3.99 17.15 -13.24
C SER A 263 -5.34 17.52 -13.85
N SER A 264 -6.09 16.53 -14.34
CA SER A 264 -7.51 16.68 -14.72
C SER A 264 -8.49 16.27 -13.62
N PHE A 265 -7.98 15.70 -12.52
CA PHE A 265 -8.80 15.18 -11.42
C PHE A 265 -8.93 16.18 -10.27
N ILE A 266 -7.79 16.66 -9.78
CA ILE A 266 -7.69 17.66 -8.70
C ILE A 266 -8.21 19.00 -9.23
N SER A 267 -9.26 19.51 -8.61
CA SER A 267 -9.89 20.79 -8.98
C SER A 267 -10.53 21.43 -7.76
N SER A 268 -10.23 22.71 -7.54
CA SER A 268 -10.87 23.53 -6.52
C SER A 268 -12.34 23.80 -6.82
N GLU A 269 -12.72 23.88 -8.10
CA GLU A 269 -14.10 24.15 -8.54
C GLU A 269 -15.03 22.98 -8.24
N SER A 270 -14.54 21.74 -8.47
CA SER A 270 -15.28 20.51 -8.20
C SER A 270 -15.15 20.01 -6.76
N GLY A 271 -14.46 20.75 -5.89
CA GLY A 271 -14.20 20.36 -4.49
C GLY A 271 -13.34 19.11 -4.33
N ARG A 272 -12.60 18.70 -5.36
CA ARG A 272 -11.75 17.49 -5.35
C ARG A 272 -10.36 17.84 -4.84
N THR A 273 -10.13 17.60 -3.57
CA THR A 273 -8.84 17.79 -2.91
C THR A 273 -8.03 16.49 -2.91
N ALA A 274 -6.71 16.61 -2.81
CA ALA A 274 -5.79 15.49 -2.71
C ALA A 274 -4.70 15.83 -1.68
N THR A 275 -4.21 14.79 -1.00
CA THR A 275 -3.07 14.90 -0.10
C THR A 275 -1.82 14.47 -0.84
N PHE A 276 -0.78 15.31 -0.80
CA PHE A 276 0.48 15.04 -1.46
C PHE A 276 1.46 14.39 -0.49
N PHE A 277 1.92 13.18 -0.83
CA PHE A 277 2.87 12.41 -0.03
C PHE A 277 4.21 12.30 -0.76
N VAL A 278 5.31 12.50 -0.03
CA VAL A 278 6.68 12.32 -0.53
C VAL A 278 7.44 11.45 0.43
N GLN A 279 8.00 10.36 -0.08
CA GLN A 279 8.99 9.55 0.62
C GLN A 279 10.33 9.66 -0.10
N ALA A 280 11.30 10.32 0.55
CA ALA A 280 12.66 10.42 0.05
C ALA A 280 13.57 9.45 0.81
N LYS A 281 14.41 8.70 0.09
CA LYS A 281 15.53 7.95 0.68
C LYS A 281 16.78 8.83 0.64
N ALA A 282 17.22 9.31 1.80
CA ALA A 282 18.39 10.16 1.94
C ALA A 282 19.63 9.35 2.39
N VAL A 283 20.80 9.77 1.93
CA VAL A 283 22.08 9.23 2.41
C VAL A 283 22.55 10.09 3.59
N ASN A 284 22.87 9.44 4.70
CA ASN A 284 23.41 10.10 5.89
C ASN A 284 24.53 9.25 6.50
N PHE A 285 25.31 9.85 7.40
CA PHE A 285 26.37 9.17 8.12
C PHE A 285 26.07 9.18 9.60
N ILE A 286 26.28 8.03 10.24
CA ILE A 286 26.25 7.91 11.68
C ILE A 286 27.67 8.04 12.21
N LEU A 287 27.85 8.91 13.20
CA LEU A 287 29.08 9.03 13.99
C LEU A 287 28.89 8.23 15.28
N VAL A 288 29.82 7.31 15.54
CA VAL A 288 29.84 6.50 16.76
C VAL A 288 31.06 6.88 17.57
N SER A 289 30.86 7.37 18.79
CA SER A 289 31.93 7.71 19.73
C SER A 289 31.51 7.43 21.17
N GLU A 290 32.36 6.73 21.92
CA GLU A 290 32.25 6.56 23.39
C GLU A 290 30.85 6.17 23.90
N GLY A 291 30.20 5.21 23.25
CA GLY A 291 28.87 4.73 23.65
C GLY A 291 27.69 5.61 23.23
N SER A 292 27.94 6.63 22.40
CA SER A 292 26.93 7.47 21.78
C SER A 292 26.95 7.33 20.25
N CYS A 293 25.79 7.58 19.65
CA CYS A 293 25.56 7.55 18.21
C CYS A 293 24.82 8.84 17.83
N SER A 294 25.32 9.56 16.82
CA SER A 294 24.70 10.79 16.33
C SER A 294 24.71 10.84 14.80
N LEU A 295 23.70 11.48 14.21
CA LEU A 295 23.68 11.78 12.78
C LEU A 295 24.66 12.91 12.45
N ARG A 296 25.45 12.75 11.39
CA ARG A 296 26.36 13.79 10.91
C ARG A 296 25.61 14.97 10.33
N TYR A 297 24.56 14.69 9.57
CA TYR A 297 23.68 15.70 9.00
C TYR A 297 22.33 15.57 9.67
N SER A 298 21.99 16.51 10.55
CA SER A 298 20.63 16.68 11.06
C SER A 298 20.07 17.94 10.43
N THR A 299 18.88 17.83 9.85
CA THR A 299 18.02 18.98 9.55
C THR A 299 17.31 19.45 10.79
#